data_AF-A0A1G7B591-F1
#
_entry.id   AF-A0A1G7B591-F1
#
_cell.length_a   1.000
_cell.length_b   1.000
_cell.length_c   1.000
_cell.angle_alpha   90.00
_cell.angle_beta   90.00
_cell.angle_gamma   90.00
#
_symmetry.space_group_name_H-M   'P 1'
#
loop_
_entity.id
_entity.type
_entity.pdbx_description
1 polymer ?
#
loop_
_entity_poly.entity_id
_entity_poly.type
_entity_poly.pdbx_seq_one_letter_code
_entity_poly.pdbx_strand_id
1 'polypeptide(L)'
;MVTLTLAVGAFSYAQDGNVGNDSILKVQQAEQKAKEMQAQIDQAEKEATRADKEAKKAEKAQKKLEKEAKKIEDLKEDVIHTKEDIAKGNRKVNKLQEDMELDKVKGKLSPNDIDKINNKIEKEKLRVIKNKEKLRKLEKKLEKS
;
A
#
# COMPACT_ATOMS: atom_id res chain seq x y z
N MET A 1 8.28 87.54 63.83
CA MET A 1 8.63 88.79 63.15
C MET A 1 9.72 88.48 62.13
N VAL A 2 9.54 88.95 60.88
CA VAL A 2 10.59 89.24 59.87
C VAL A 2 11.20 87.98 59.20
N THR A 3 10.64 87.51 58.06
CA THR A 3 11.04 87.78 56.63
C THR A 3 12.44 87.26 56.27
N LEU A 4 12.80 86.77 55.07
CA LEU A 4 12.22 86.43 53.76
C LEU A 4 13.45 86.27 52.83
N THR A 5 13.43 85.35 51.85
CA THR A 5 14.24 85.30 50.59
C THR A 5 15.77 85.07 50.71
N LEU A 6 16.53 84.50 49.76
CA LEU A 6 16.36 84.18 48.33
C LEU A 6 17.39 83.10 47.90
N ALA A 7 17.12 82.47 46.75
CA ALA A 7 17.74 81.31 46.11
C ALA A 7 19.24 81.37 45.73
N VAL A 8 19.85 80.19 45.57
CA VAL A 8 20.87 79.93 44.52
C VAL A 8 20.69 78.50 44.01
N GLY A 9 20.54 78.36 42.70
CA GLY A 9 20.38 77.07 42.03
C GLY A 9 21.70 76.34 41.79
N ALA A 10 21.57 75.03 41.56
CA ALA A 10 22.51 74.27 40.75
C ALA A 10 21.71 73.19 40.02
N PHE A 11 21.34 73.51 38.78
CA PHE A 11 21.24 72.48 37.75
C PHE A 11 22.61 71.83 37.64
N SER A 12 22.70 70.52 37.82
CA SER A 12 23.76 69.73 37.23
C SER A 12 23.21 68.36 36.87
N TYR A 13 23.03 68.22 35.57
CA TYR A 13 22.81 66.99 34.85
C TYR A 13 23.89 65.98 35.24
N ALA A 14 23.47 64.81 35.71
CA ALA A 14 24.28 63.61 35.72
C ALA A 14 23.44 62.45 35.18
N GLN A 15 22.95 62.61 33.95
CA GLN A 15 22.81 61.45 33.05
C GLN A 15 24.23 61.14 32.56
N ASP A 16 25.00 60.52 33.46
CA ASP A 16 26.33 60.02 33.16
C ASP A 16 26.20 58.81 32.23
N GLY A 17 27.03 58.79 31.20
CA GLY A 17 26.77 58.12 29.94
C GLY A 17 26.93 56.61 30.02
N ASN A 18 25.88 55.87 29.63
CA ASN A 18 26.07 54.56 28.98
C ASN A 18 24.83 54.07 28.21
N VAL A 19 24.00 54.96 27.66
CA VAL A 19 22.75 54.53 26.99
C VAL A 19 23.02 53.93 25.59
N GLY A 20 24.19 54.18 25.01
CA GLY A 20 24.58 53.69 23.68
C GLY A 20 25.02 52.22 23.64
N ASN A 21 25.78 51.74 24.63
CA ASN A 21 26.31 50.36 24.61
C ASN A 21 25.27 49.30 24.96
N ASP A 22 24.29 49.62 25.81
CA ASP A 22 23.28 48.66 26.28
C ASP A 22 22.25 48.30 25.18
N SER A 23 21.96 49.22 24.26
CA SER A 23 21.13 48.95 23.07
C SER A 23 21.87 48.11 22.03
N ILE A 24 23.16 48.35 21.78
CA ILE A 24 23.94 47.59 20.79
C ILE A 24 24.14 46.14 21.26
N LEU A 25 24.37 45.93 22.57
CA LEU A 25 24.50 44.58 23.14
C LEU A 25 23.19 43.78 23.06
N LYS A 26 22.03 44.43 23.32
CA LYS A 26 20.71 43.81 23.18
C LYS A 26 20.36 43.48 21.74
N VAL A 27 20.74 44.34 20.79
CA VAL A 27 20.57 44.08 19.35
C VAL A 27 21.44 42.90 18.90
N GLN A 28 22.70 42.81 19.33
CA GLN A 28 23.56 41.65 19.03
C GLN A 28 23.05 40.35 19.65
N GLN A 29 22.56 40.37 20.90
CA GLN A 29 21.97 39.20 21.55
C GLN A 29 20.65 38.78 20.88
N ALA A 30 19.84 39.73 20.42
CA ALA A 30 18.64 39.46 19.64
C ALA A 30 18.99 38.85 18.27
N GLU A 31 20.04 39.35 17.61
CA GLU A 31 20.51 38.83 16.32
C GLU A 31 21.11 37.42 16.45
N GLN A 32 21.86 37.13 17.52
CA GLN A 32 22.35 35.78 17.83
C GLN A 32 21.20 34.82 18.13
N LYS A 33 20.22 35.21 18.97
CA LYS A 33 19.03 34.39 19.23
C LYS A 33 18.19 34.17 17.97
N ALA A 34 18.08 35.17 17.09
CA ALA A 34 17.40 35.03 15.81
C ALA A 34 18.13 34.04 14.89
N LYS A 35 19.48 34.07 14.84
CA LYS A 35 20.29 33.11 14.09
C LYS A 35 20.20 31.69 14.66
N GLU A 36 20.22 31.53 15.98
CA GLU A 36 20.04 30.23 16.64
C GLU A 36 18.63 29.67 16.42
N MET A 37 17.61 30.52 16.52
CA MET A 37 16.22 30.13 16.25
C MET A 37 16.03 29.75 14.78
N GLN A 38 16.62 30.50 13.84
CA GLN A 38 16.59 30.16 12.43
C GLN A 38 17.32 28.84 12.16
N ALA A 39 18.48 28.61 12.78
CA ALA A 39 19.22 27.35 12.65
C ALA A 39 18.43 26.15 13.21
N GLN A 40 17.69 26.33 14.31
CA GLN A 40 16.81 25.30 14.87
C GLN A 40 15.60 25.02 13.96
N ILE A 41 14.99 26.06 13.38
CA ILE A 41 13.90 25.91 12.41
C ILE A 41 14.40 25.16 11.17
N ASP A 42 15.56 25.53 10.63
CA ASP A 42 16.15 24.89 9.46
C ASP A 42 16.52 23.42 9.74
N GLN A 43 16.98 23.09 10.95
CA GLN A 43 17.25 21.71 11.36
C GLN A 43 15.95 20.90 11.50
N ALA A 44 14.93 21.46 12.15
CA ALA A 44 13.63 20.84 12.29
C ALA A 44 12.96 20.61 10.92
N GLU A 45 13.04 21.55 9.98
CA GLU A 45 12.56 21.34 8.61
C GLU A 45 13.34 20.25 7.87
N LYS A 46 14.66 20.18 8.02
CA LYS A 46 15.49 19.12 7.43
C LYS A 46 15.13 17.75 8.01
N GLU A 47 14.87 17.67 9.30
CA GLU A 47 14.43 16.43 9.95
C GLU A 47 13.02 16.03 9.53
N ALA A 48 12.07 16.97 9.51
CA ALA A 48 10.70 16.73 9.06
C ALA A 48 10.67 16.28 7.59
N THR A 49 11.46 16.90 6.72
CA THR A 49 11.55 16.50 5.31
C THR A 49 12.24 15.15 5.10
N ARG A 50 13.20 14.77 5.96
CA ARG A 50 13.79 13.42 5.96
C ARG A 50 12.77 12.38 6.44
N ALA A 51 12.08 12.65 7.55
CA ALA A 51 11.04 11.79 8.09
C ALA A 51 9.89 11.57 7.10
N ASP A 52 9.42 12.62 6.42
CA ASP A 52 8.40 12.52 5.36
C ASP A 52 8.88 11.68 4.17
N LYS A 53 10.13 11.85 3.74
CA LYS A 53 10.72 11.03 2.66
C LYS A 53 10.83 9.55 3.06
N GLU A 54 11.19 9.26 4.31
CA GLU A 54 11.26 7.90 4.83
C GLU A 54 9.88 7.27 4.97
N ALA A 55 8.92 8.00 5.54
CA ALA A 55 7.53 7.57 5.62
C ALA A 55 6.95 7.25 4.23
N LYS A 56 7.15 8.12 3.24
CA LYS A 56 6.72 7.89 1.85
C LYS A 56 7.39 6.68 1.21
N LYS A 57 8.66 6.39 1.52
CA LYS A 57 9.35 5.19 1.03
C LYS A 57 8.79 3.93 1.69
N ALA A 58 8.56 3.97 3.00
CA ALA A 58 7.96 2.87 3.75
C ALA A 58 6.54 2.54 3.27
N GLU A 59 5.69 3.55 3.07
CA GLU A 59 4.33 3.39 2.54
C GLU A 59 4.36 2.78 1.13
N LYS A 60 5.24 3.27 0.25
CA LYS A 60 5.41 2.69 -1.09
C LYS A 60 5.87 1.24 -1.05
N ALA A 61 6.74 0.88 -0.11
CA ALA A 61 7.20 -0.49 0.06
C ALA A 61 6.07 -1.39 0.57
N GLN A 62 5.32 -0.96 1.59
CA GLN A 62 4.15 -1.69 2.10
C GLN A 62 3.10 -1.89 1.00
N LYS A 63 2.78 -0.84 0.24
CA LYS A 63 1.82 -0.92 -0.86
C LYS A 63 2.26 -1.85 -1.99
N LYS A 64 3.56 -2.04 -2.21
CA LYS A 64 4.07 -3.03 -3.17
C LYS A 64 3.89 -4.45 -2.63
N LEU A 65 4.26 -4.68 -1.37
CA LEU A 65 4.08 -5.97 -0.71
C LEU A 65 2.61 -6.40 -0.65
N GLU A 66 1.71 -5.49 -0.31
CA GLU A 66 0.26 -5.76 -0.28
C GLU A 66 -0.27 -6.13 -1.68
N LYS A 67 0.17 -5.42 -2.72
CA LYS A 67 -0.20 -5.75 -4.10
C LYS A 67 0.35 -7.10 -4.55
N GLU A 68 1.54 -7.48 -4.13
CA GLU A 68 2.13 -8.77 -4.43
C GLU A 68 1.41 -9.90 -3.68
N ALA A 69 1.12 -9.70 -2.40
CA ALA A 69 0.33 -10.63 -1.59
C ALA A 69 -1.05 -10.85 -2.21
N LYS A 70 -1.74 -9.78 -2.61
CA LYS A 70 -3.05 -9.88 -3.27
C LYS A 70 -2.98 -10.64 -4.60
N LYS A 71 -1.96 -10.40 -5.43
CA LYS A 71 -1.78 -11.19 -6.67
C LYS A 71 -1.59 -12.67 -6.40
N ILE A 72 -0.85 -13.03 -5.35
CA ILE A 72 -0.65 -14.43 -4.95
C ILE A 72 -1.96 -15.04 -4.46
N GLU A 73 -2.75 -14.28 -3.70
CA GLU A 73 -4.08 -14.71 -3.24
C GLU A 73 -5.03 -14.93 -4.43
N ASP A 74 -5.15 -13.96 -5.33
CA ASP A 74 -5.96 -14.06 -6.55
C ASP A 74 -5.54 -15.30 -7.39
N LEU A 75 -4.22 -15.55 -7.52
CA LEU A 75 -3.71 -16.74 -8.21
C LEU A 75 -4.07 -18.06 -7.52
N LYS A 76 -4.09 -18.09 -6.19
CA LYS A 76 -4.52 -19.27 -5.43
C LYS A 76 -6.01 -19.53 -5.62
N GLU A 77 -6.82 -18.48 -5.61
CA GLU A 77 -8.26 -18.58 -5.88
C GLU A 77 -8.53 -19.12 -7.29
N ASP A 78 -7.84 -18.59 -8.30
CA ASP A 78 -7.92 -19.10 -9.69
C ASP A 78 -7.57 -20.58 -9.80
N VAL A 79 -6.56 -21.03 -9.04
CA VAL A 79 -6.16 -22.45 -8.97
C VAL A 79 -7.28 -23.29 -8.36
N ILE A 80 -7.89 -22.85 -7.26
CA ILE A 80 -9.00 -23.55 -6.60
C ILE A 80 -10.20 -23.65 -7.55
N HIS A 81 -10.62 -22.53 -8.15
CA HIS A 81 -11.72 -22.50 -9.10
C HIS A 81 -11.47 -23.45 -10.29
N THR A 82 -10.26 -23.43 -10.86
CA THR A 82 -9.92 -24.32 -11.98
C THR A 82 -9.93 -25.80 -11.56
N LYS A 83 -9.49 -26.13 -10.34
CA LYS A 83 -9.58 -27.50 -9.79
C LYS A 83 -11.03 -27.95 -9.63
N GLU A 84 -11.90 -27.07 -9.15
CA GLU A 84 -13.34 -27.36 -9.06
C GLU A 84 -13.97 -27.60 -10.43
N ASP A 85 -13.66 -26.77 -11.43
CA ASP A 85 -14.17 -26.93 -12.79
C ASP A 85 -13.76 -28.27 -13.40
N ILE A 86 -12.51 -28.70 -13.17
CA ILE A 86 -12.02 -30.02 -13.57
C ILE A 86 -12.82 -31.12 -12.87
N ALA A 87 -13.07 -31.01 -11.56
CA ALA A 87 -13.84 -31.99 -10.81
C ALA A 87 -15.29 -32.08 -11.30
N LYS A 88 -15.96 -30.94 -11.52
CA LYS A 88 -17.31 -30.86 -12.08
C LYS A 88 -17.37 -31.46 -13.49
N GLY A 89 -16.37 -31.18 -14.34
CA GLY A 89 -16.24 -31.76 -15.67
C GLY A 89 -16.07 -33.28 -15.65
N ASN A 90 -15.17 -33.80 -14.79
CA ASN A 90 -14.97 -35.25 -14.64
C ASN A 90 -16.25 -35.95 -14.14
N ARG A 91 -16.97 -35.37 -13.18
CA ARG A 91 -18.26 -35.93 -12.72
C ARG A 91 -19.28 -36.03 -13.85
N LYS A 92 -19.36 -35.01 -14.71
CA LYS A 92 -20.25 -35.04 -15.90
C LYS A 92 -19.85 -36.12 -16.89
N VAL A 93 -18.54 -36.25 -17.16
CA VAL A 93 -18.01 -37.30 -18.04
C VAL A 93 -18.37 -38.69 -17.50
N ASN A 94 -18.09 -38.95 -16.22
CA ASN A 94 -18.40 -40.24 -15.59
C ASN A 94 -19.90 -40.54 -15.64
N LYS A 95 -20.75 -39.57 -15.26
CA LYS A 95 -22.20 -39.76 -15.30
C LYS A 95 -22.70 -40.10 -16.71
N LEU A 96 -22.22 -39.39 -17.73
CA LEU A 96 -22.59 -39.67 -19.12
C LEU A 96 -22.11 -41.05 -19.58
N GLN A 97 -20.94 -41.50 -19.12
CA GLN A 97 -20.43 -42.84 -19.42
C GLN A 97 -21.26 -43.93 -18.73
N GLU A 98 -21.56 -43.77 -17.44
CA GLU A 98 -22.38 -44.69 -16.66
C GLU A 98 -23.81 -44.81 -17.23
N ASP A 99 -24.46 -43.69 -17.51
CA ASP A 99 -25.81 -43.65 -18.09
C ASP A 99 -25.82 -44.34 -19.48
N MET A 100 -24.81 -44.06 -20.31
CA MET A 100 -24.66 -44.68 -21.63
C MET A 100 -24.44 -46.19 -21.55
N GLU A 101 -23.54 -46.65 -20.66
CA GLU A 101 -23.25 -48.07 -20.47
C GLU A 101 -24.48 -48.83 -19.98
N LEU A 102 -25.21 -48.25 -19.01
CA LEU A 102 -26.44 -48.83 -18.47
C LEU A 102 -27.52 -48.97 -19.55
N ASP A 103 -27.75 -47.91 -20.34
CA ASP A 103 -28.76 -47.94 -21.39
C ASP A 103 -28.36 -48.82 -22.58
N LYS A 104 -27.06 -48.97 -22.84
CA LYS A 104 -26.51 -49.93 -23.82
C LYS A 104 -26.78 -51.36 -23.38
N VAL A 105 -26.54 -51.70 -22.11
CA VAL A 105 -26.85 -53.02 -21.53
C VAL A 105 -28.36 -53.30 -21.57
N LYS A 106 -29.19 -52.29 -21.33
CA LYS A 106 -30.65 -52.40 -21.44
C LYS A 106 -31.18 -52.45 -22.87
N GLY A 107 -30.33 -52.29 -23.89
CA GLY A 107 -30.72 -52.25 -25.30
C GLY A 107 -31.59 -51.03 -25.67
N LYS A 108 -31.56 -49.97 -24.87
CA LYS A 108 -32.38 -48.75 -25.07
C LYS A 108 -31.76 -47.74 -26.03
N LEU A 109 -30.47 -47.89 -26.33
CA LEU A 109 -29.72 -46.96 -27.15
C LEU A 109 -29.59 -47.46 -28.59
N SER A 110 -29.99 -46.60 -29.54
CA SER A 110 -29.68 -46.80 -30.95
C SER A 110 -28.20 -46.45 -31.25
N PRO A 111 -27.59 -46.99 -32.33
CA PRO A 111 -26.23 -46.63 -32.69
C PRO A 111 -26.00 -45.11 -32.83
N ASN A 112 -26.96 -44.40 -33.44
CA ASN A 112 -26.91 -42.95 -33.60
C ASN A 112 -26.93 -42.21 -32.25
N ASP A 113 -27.68 -42.71 -31.26
CA ASP A 113 -27.74 -42.07 -29.94
C ASP A 113 -26.46 -42.32 -29.14
N ILE A 114 -25.83 -43.49 -29.31
CA ILE A 114 -24.49 -43.78 -28.79
C ILE A 114 -23.48 -42.76 -29.33
N ASP A 115 -23.49 -42.51 -30.65
CA ASP A 115 -22.60 -41.54 -31.27
C ASP A 115 -22.82 -40.12 -30.75
N LYS A 116 -24.08 -39.70 -30.55
CA LYS A 116 -24.39 -38.39 -29.94
C LYS A 116 -23.86 -38.28 -28.52
N ILE A 117 -23.99 -39.32 -27.70
CA ILE A 117 -23.49 -39.32 -26.32
C ILE A 117 -21.96 -39.33 -26.30
N ASN A 118 -21.32 -40.15 -27.14
CA ASN A 118 -19.86 -40.16 -27.31
C ASN A 118 -19.34 -38.77 -27.70
N ASN A 119 -19.97 -38.12 -28.67
CA ASN A 119 -19.62 -36.74 -29.05
C ASN A 119 -19.74 -35.73 -27.89
N LYS A 120 -20.74 -35.89 -27.01
CA LYS A 120 -20.87 -35.06 -25.79
C LYS A 120 -19.76 -35.36 -24.79
N ILE A 121 -19.46 -36.64 -24.56
CA ILE A 121 -18.37 -37.09 -23.69
C ILE A 121 -17.03 -36.54 -24.16
N GLU A 122 -16.74 -36.63 -25.47
CA GLU A 122 -15.51 -36.11 -26.05
C GLU A 122 -15.38 -34.59 -25.88
N LYS A 123 -16.46 -33.84 -26.13
CA LYS A 123 -16.48 -32.39 -25.90
C LYS A 123 -16.19 -32.03 -24.45
N GLU A 124 -16.77 -32.76 -23.49
CA GLU A 124 -16.50 -32.53 -22.06
C GLU A 124 -15.08 -32.96 -21.66
N LYS A 125 -14.58 -34.09 -22.17
CA LYS A 125 -13.18 -34.50 -21.97
C LYS A 125 -12.20 -33.45 -22.51
N LEU A 126 -12.46 -32.88 -23.67
CA LEU A 126 -11.65 -31.81 -24.25
C LEU A 126 -11.67 -30.55 -23.37
N ARG A 127 -12.83 -30.17 -22.82
CA ARG A 127 -12.94 -29.05 -21.86
C ARG A 127 -12.12 -29.31 -20.60
N VAL A 128 -12.22 -30.52 -20.03
CA VAL A 128 -11.42 -30.94 -18.87
C VAL A 128 -9.91 -30.86 -19.18
N ILE A 129 -9.47 -31.34 -20.35
CA ILE A 129 -8.06 -31.28 -20.76
C ILE A 129 -7.57 -29.82 -20.84
N LYS A 130 -8.36 -28.93 -21.47
CA LYS A 130 -8.03 -27.50 -21.54
C LYS A 130 -7.93 -26.87 -20.14
N ASN A 131 -8.82 -27.23 -19.22
CA ASN A 131 -8.76 -26.74 -17.85
C ASN A 131 -7.55 -27.30 -17.08
N LYS A 132 -7.18 -28.57 -17.28
CA LYS A 132 -5.93 -29.14 -16.73
C LYS A 132 -4.69 -28.40 -17.24
N GLU A 133 -4.66 -28.03 -18.51
CA GLU A 133 -3.56 -27.25 -19.06
C GLU A 133 -3.51 -25.82 -18.46
N LYS A 134 -4.67 -25.16 -18.30
CA LYS A 134 -4.77 -23.89 -17.59
C LYS A 134 -4.27 -24.00 -16.15
N LEU A 135 -4.69 -25.04 -15.44
CA LEU A 135 -4.24 -25.31 -14.08
C LEU A 135 -2.71 -25.44 -14.01
N ARG A 136 -2.10 -26.22 -14.90
CA ARG A 136 -0.64 -26.35 -14.97
C ARG A 136 0.06 -25.00 -15.18
N LYS A 137 -0.51 -24.11 -16.00
CA LYS A 137 0.02 -22.76 -16.23
C LYS A 137 -0.10 -21.88 -14.98
N LEU A 138 -1.21 -21.98 -14.25
CA LEU A 138 -1.44 -21.24 -13.00
C LEU A 138 -0.51 -21.73 -11.89
N GLU A 139 -0.38 -23.04 -11.71
CA GLU A 139 0.54 -23.65 -10.73
C GLU A 139 1.99 -23.24 -11.00
N LYS A 140 2.42 -23.25 -12.27
CA LYS A 140 3.76 -22.76 -12.65
C LYS A 140 3.96 -21.27 -12.42
N LYS A 141 2.90 -20.44 -12.48
CA LYS A 141 2.98 -19.02 -12.12
C LYS A 141 3.12 -18.86 -10.61
N LEU A 142 2.37 -19.64 -9.84
CA LEU A 142 2.41 -19.62 -8.39
C LEU A 142 3.77 -20.10 -7.85
N GLU A 143 4.37 -21.13 -8.44
CA GLU A 143 5.73 -21.59 -8.08
C GLU A 143 6.83 -20.55 -8.35
N LYS A 144 6.59 -19.63 -9.28
CA LYS A 144 7.54 -18.57 -9.67
C LYS A 144 7.31 -17.25 -8.95
N SER A 145 6.19 -17.10 -8.25
CA SER A 145 5.79 -15.89 -7.53
C SER A 145 6.27 -15.96 -6.09
#